data_AF-A0A4Q6V2Q4-F1
#
_entry.id   AF-A0A4Q6V2Q4-F1
#
_cell.length_a   1.000
_cell.length_b   1.000
_cell.length_c   1.000
_cell.angle_alpha   90.00
_cell.angle_beta   90.00
_cell.angle_gamma   90.00
#
_symmetry.space_group_name_H-M   'P 1'
#
loop_
_entity.id
_entity.type
_entity.pdbx_description
1 polymer ?
#
loop_
_entity_poly.entity_id
_entity_poly.type
_entity_poly.pdbx_seq_one_letter_code
_entity_poly.pdbx_strand_id
1 'polypeptide(L)' 'MTPEPQPQPTPTNEPPTSCRICQEFTLAEAVANGERDWSRATDCRVLRKRHQESGACADQEAG' A
#
# COMPACT_ATOMS: atom_id res chain seq x y z
N MET A 1 -1.51 -6.47 -32.78
CA MET A 1 -1.02 -6.81 -31.44
C MET A 1 -1.23 -5.59 -30.56
N THR A 2 -2.40 -5.46 -29.96
CA THR A 2 -2.73 -4.35 -29.06
C THR A 2 -2.31 -4.78 -27.65
N PRO A 3 -1.41 -4.07 -26.97
CA PRO A 3 -1.22 -4.32 -25.55
C PRO A 3 -2.49 -3.90 -24.81
N GLU A 4 -3.02 -4.82 -24.00
CA GLU A 4 -4.15 -4.63 -23.10
C GLU A 4 -3.84 -3.47 -22.14
N PRO A 5 -4.75 -2.50 -21.95
CA PRO A 5 -4.52 -1.42 -21.01
C PRO A 5 -4.55 -2.00 -19.59
N GLN A 6 -3.38 -2.14 -18.98
CA GLN A 6 -3.23 -2.43 -17.56
C GLN A 6 -4.09 -1.43 -16.75
N PRO A 7 -4.83 -1.86 -15.72
CA PRO A 7 -5.51 -0.93 -14.83
C PRO A 7 -4.45 -0.11 -14.09
N GLN A 8 -4.22 1.10 -14.58
CA GLN A 8 -3.43 2.11 -13.90
C GLN A 8 -4.14 2.43 -12.59
N PRO A 9 -3.50 2.32 -11.40
CA PRO A 9 -4.08 2.85 -10.18
C PRO A 9 -4.13 4.38 -10.36
N THR A 10 -5.31 4.90 -10.67
CA THR A 10 -5.57 6.33 -10.65
C THR A 10 -5.25 6.83 -9.24
N PRO A 11 -4.34 7.81 -9.05
CA PRO A 11 -4.23 8.48 -7.77
C PRO A 11 -5.49 9.33 -7.63
N THR A 12 -6.55 8.73 -7.10
CA THR A 12 -7.72 9.46 -6.65
C THR A 12 -7.22 10.50 -5.66
N ASN A 13 -7.53 11.75 -5.96
CA ASN A 13 -7.24 12.95 -5.19
C ASN A 13 -8.09 12.96 -3.90
N GLU A 14 -7.95 11.92 -3.09
CA GLU A 14 -8.31 11.97 -1.67
C GLU A 14 -7.01 12.36 -0.96
N PRO A 15 -7.03 13.31 0.00
CA PRO A 15 -5.83 13.58 0.78
C PRO A 15 -5.36 12.23 1.33
N PRO A 16 -4.08 11.87 1.20
CA PRO A 16 -3.58 10.67 1.82
C PRO A 16 -3.59 10.92 3.33
N THR A 17 -4.74 10.74 3.97
CA THR A 17 -4.86 10.70 5.44
C THR A 17 -4.12 9.48 6.01
N SER A 18 -3.52 8.66 5.14
CA SER A 18 -2.62 7.57 5.46
C SER A 18 -1.29 7.79 4.73
N CYS A 19 -0.21 7.72 5.50
CA CYS A 19 1.17 7.92 5.07
C CYS A 19 1.56 7.20 3.76
N ARG A 20 2.60 7.67 3.07
CA ARG A 20 3.11 7.04 1.85
C ARG A 20 3.44 5.54 2.05
N ILE A 21 4.06 5.20 3.17
CA ILE A 21 4.37 3.82 3.55
C ILE A 21 3.09 2.97 3.75
N CYS A 22 2.00 3.56 4.25
CA CYS A 22 0.72 2.91 4.47
C CYS A 22 0.08 2.52 3.12
N GLN A 23 0.21 3.40 2.13
CA GLN A 23 -0.23 3.16 0.75
C GLN A 23 0.62 2.08 0.08
N GLU A 24 1.94 2.10 0.26
CA GLU A 24 2.83 1.06 -0.26
C GLU A 24 2.49 -0.33 0.30
N PHE A 25 2.23 -0.47 1.60
CA PHE A 25 1.79 -1.75 2.17
C PHE A 25 0.43 -2.20 1.63
N THR A 26 -0.48 -1.27 1.37
CA THR A 26 -1.81 -1.58 0.81
C THR A 26 -1.70 -2.06 -0.64
N LEU A 27 -0.83 -1.44 -1.45
CA LEU A 27 -0.54 -1.87 -2.81
C LEU A 27 0.16 -3.23 -2.83
N ALA A 28 1.17 -3.43 -1.98
CA ALA A 28 1.88 -4.70 -1.87
C ALA A 28 0.95 -5.84 -1.42
N GLU A 29 0.03 -5.56 -0.49
CA GLU A 29 -1.02 -6.51 -0.10
C GLU A 29 -1.91 -6.89 -1.29
N ALA A 30 -2.36 -5.91 -2.09
CA ALA A 30 -3.20 -6.17 -3.26
C ALA A 30 -2.48 -7.02 -4.32
N VAL A 31 -1.19 -6.74 -4.59
CA VAL A 31 -0.36 -7.54 -5.49
C VAL A 31 -0.21 -8.97 -4.96
N ALA A 32 0.13 -9.13 -3.68
CA ALA A 32 0.28 -10.45 -3.07
C ALA A 32 -1.03 -11.26 -3.08
N ASN A 33 -2.19 -10.62 -2.87
CA ASN A 33 -3.49 -11.27 -3.02
C ASN A 33 -3.72 -11.74 -4.48
N GLY A 34 -3.34 -10.93 -5.47
CA GLY A 34 -3.41 -11.29 -6.89
C GLY A 34 -2.54 -12.49 -7.24
N GLU A 35 -1.35 -12.57 -6.65
CA GLU A 35 -0.42 -13.70 -6.80
C GLU A 35 -0.80 -14.93 -5.94
N ARG A 36 -1.87 -14.83 -5.15
CA ARG A 36 -2.28 -15.83 -4.13
C ARG A 36 -1.18 -16.12 -3.09
N ASP A 37 -0.31 -15.14 -2.87
CA ASP A 37 0.75 -15.19 -1.88
C ASP A 37 0.23 -14.69 -0.53
N TRP A 38 -0.51 -15.57 0.15
CA TRP A 38 -1.18 -15.25 1.42
C TRP A 38 -0.20 -14.91 2.55
N SER A 39 1.03 -15.41 2.46
CA SER A 39 2.09 -15.10 3.43
C SER A 39 2.50 -13.64 3.30
N ARG A 40 2.84 -13.18 2.08
CA ARG A 40 3.18 -11.78 1.83
C ARG A 40 2.01 -10.83 2.09
N ALA A 41 0.78 -11.22 1.75
CA ALA A 41 -0.40 -10.42 2.04
C ALA A 41 -0.65 -10.24 3.56
N THR A 42 -0.30 -11.25 4.37
CA THR A 42 -0.39 -11.14 5.83
C THR A 42 0.74 -10.28 6.38
N ASP A 43 1.95 -10.43 5.87
CA ASP A 43 3.11 -9.62 6.26
C ASP A 43 2.86 -8.12 6.01
N CYS A 44 2.32 -7.76 4.83
CA CYS A 44 1.95 -6.38 4.50
C CYS A 44 0.92 -5.80 5.48
N ARG A 45 -0.07 -6.59 5.92
CA ARG A 45 -1.04 -6.18 6.95
C ARG A 45 -0.38 -5.92 8.29
N VAL A 46 0.53 -6.79 8.71
CA VAL A 46 1.25 -6.67 9.98
C VAL A 46 2.17 -5.45 9.96
N LEU A 47 2.93 -5.25 8.87
CA LEU A 47 3.81 -4.10 8.70
C LEU A 47 3.02 -2.78 8.72
N ARG A 48 1.88 -2.72 8.03
CA ARG A 48 1.00 -1.55 8.05
C ARG A 48 0.46 -1.25 9.45
N LYS A 49 0.03 -2.28 10.18
CA LYS A 49 -0.47 -2.11 11.55
C LYS A 49 0.63 -1.62 12.48
N ARG A 50 1.81 -2.23 12.43
CA ARG A 50 2.98 -1.80 13.21
C ARG A 50 3.36 -0.36 12.90
N HIS A 51 3.29 0.03 11.63
CA HIS A 51 3.59 1.40 11.20
C HIS A 51 2.61 2.42 11.79
N GLN A 52 1.31 2.09 11.81
CA GLN A 52 0.27 2.91 12.44
C GLN A 52 0.47 2.99 13.97
N GLU A 53 0.73 1.86 14.63
CA GLU A 53 0.98 1.79 16.07
C GLU A 53 2.26 2.51 16.50
N SER A 54 3.29 2.50 15.65
CA SER A 54 4.57 3.17 15.95
C SER A 54 4.49 4.70 15.79
N GLY A 55 3.38 5.26 15.29
CA GLY A 55 3.25 6.69 15.04
C GLY A 55 4.14 7.22 13.89
N ALA A 56 4.91 6.35 13.22
CA ALA A 56 5.76 6.67 12.07
C ALA A 56 4.96 7.16 10.85
N CYS A 57 3.63 7.05 10.91
CA CYS A 57 2.67 7.59 9.95
C CYS A 57 2.65 9.14 9.99
N ALA A 58 2.89 9.74 11.16
CA ALA A 58 2.88 11.20 11.35
C ALA A 58 4.26 11.86 11.11
N ASP A 59 5.32 11.06 11.03
CA ASP A 59 6.71 11.53 10.96
C ASP A 59 7.22 11.72 9.51
N GLN A 60 6.42 11.31 8.51
CA GLN A 60 6.84 11.32 7.09
C GLN A 60 6.52 12.61 6.31
N GLU A 61 5.96 13.62 6.98
CA GLU A 61 5.73 14.96 6.40
C GLU A 61 6.61 16.02 7.09
N ALA A 62 7.81 15.66 7.54
CA ALA A 62 8.80 16.58 8.07
C ALA A 62 10.22 16.24 7.56
N GLY A 63 10.44 16.50 6.27
CA GLY A 63 11.75 16.46 5.63
C GLY A 63 11.88 17.55 4.59
#